data_AF-A0A1A6GMA3-F1
#
_entry.id   AF-A0A1A6GMA3-F1
#
_cell.length_a   1.000
_cell.length_b   1.000
_cell.length_c   1.000
_cell.angle_alpha   90.00
_cell.angle_beta   90.00
_cell.angle_gamma   90.00
#
_symmetry.space_group_name_H-M   'P 1'
#
loop_
_entity.id
_entity.type
_entity.pdbx_description
1 polymer ?
#
loop_
_entity_poly.entity_id
_entity_poly.type
_entity_poly.pdbx_seq_one_letter_code
_entity_poly.pdbx_strand_id
1 'polypeptide(L)'
;MMLTRSLLGVFEEDATAISNYMNQLYQAMHRIYDAQNELSAATHLTSKLLKEYEKQRFPLGGDDEVMSSTLQQFSKVIDELSSCHAVLSTQLADAMMFPISQFKERDLKGIEVKYEVTEDVYTSRKKQHQTMMHYFCALNTLQYKKKIALLEPLLGYMQAQISFFKMGSENLNGQLEEFLANIGTSVQNVRREMDGDVETMQQTIEDLEVASDPLYVPDPDPTKFPVNRNLTRKAGYLNARNKTGLVSSTWDRQFYFTQGGNLMSQARGDVAGGLAMDIDNCSVMAVDCEDRRYCFQITSFDGKKSSILQAESKKDHEEETAARVNQSALEAVTPSPSFQQRHESLRPTGQSRPPTARTSSSGSLGSESTNLASLSLDSLVAPDTPIQFDIISPVCEDQPGQGKAFGQGG
;
A
#
# COMPACT_ATOMS: atom_id res chain seq x y z
N MET A 1 -54.39 36.89 22.42
CA MET A 1 -53.71 37.15 21.13
C MET A 1 -52.27 37.62 21.27
N MET A 2 -51.95 38.79 21.85
CA MET A 2 -50.54 39.23 21.95
C MET A 2 -49.65 38.22 22.68
N LEU A 3 -50.08 37.76 23.87
CA LEU A 3 -49.36 36.73 24.64
C LEU A 3 -49.10 35.45 23.83
N THR A 4 -50.09 35.04 23.03
CA THR A 4 -50.05 33.86 22.14
C THR A 4 -48.95 33.97 21.07
N ARG A 5 -48.80 35.16 20.46
CA ARG A 5 -47.73 35.43 19.48
C ARG A 5 -46.37 35.60 20.14
N SER A 6 -46.31 36.22 21.32
CA SER A 6 -45.05 36.35 22.07
C SER A 6 -44.49 34.99 22.51
N LEU A 7 -45.36 34.06 22.94
CA LEU A 7 -44.94 32.70 23.29
C LEU A 7 -44.51 31.89 22.05
N LEU A 8 -45.15 32.09 20.91
CA LEU A 8 -44.73 31.46 19.65
C LEU A 8 -43.30 31.88 19.27
N GLY A 9 -42.97 33.17 19.35
CA GLY A 9 -41.61 33.66 19.05
C GLY A 9 -40.53 32.96 19.85
N VAL A 10 -40.76 32.67 21.13
CA VAL A 10 -39.82 31.91 21.98
C VAL A 10 -39.63 30.47 21.49
N PHE A 11 -40.66 29.82 20.95
CA PHE A 11 -40.54 28.49 20.34
C PHE A 11 -39.88 28.54 18.95
N GLU A 12 -40.03 29.62 18.20
CA GLU A 12 -39.33 29.87 16.93
C GLU A 12 -37.83 30.13 17.18
N GLU A 13 -37.48 30.85 18.25
CA GLU A 13 -36.11 31.06 18.73
C GLU A 13 -35.46 29.76 19.21
N ASP A 14 -36.13 28.95 20.04
CA ASP A 14 -35.67 27.60 20.43
C ASP A 14 -35.47 26.70 19.20
N ALA A 15 -36.42 26.64 18.28
CA ALA A 15 -36.30 25.88 17.03
C ALA A 15 -35.09 26.31 16.18
N THR A 16 -34.84 27.62 16.10
CA THR A 16 -33.68 28.18 15.39
C THR A 16 -32.36 27.81 16.08
N ALA A 17 -32.31 27.91 17.41
CA ALA A 17 -31.14 27.53 18.20
C ALA A 17 -30.82 26.02 18.07
N ILE A 18 -31.85 25.16 18.15
CA ILE A 18 -31.73 23.71 17.92
C ILE A 18 -31.21 23.44 16.52
N SER A 19 -31.76 24.10 15.49
CA SER A 19 -31.31 23.90 14.10
C SER A 19 -29.82 24.23 13.95
N ASN A 20 -29.38 25.36 14.50
CA ASN A 20 -27.97 25.77 14.47
C ASN A 20 -27.05 24.82 15.24
N TYR A 21 -27.48 24.28 16.38
CA TYR A 21 -26.71 23.30 17.14
C TYR A 21 -26.65 21.93 16.43
N MET A 22 -27.79 21.43 15.94
CA MET A 22 -27.89 20.12 15.29
C MET A 22 -27.17 20.08 13.94
N ASN A 23 -27.07 21.21 13.22
CA ASN A 23 -26.21 21.31 12.04
C ASN A 23 -24.71 21.20 12.39
N GLN A 24 -24.26 21.74 13.53
CA GLN A 24 -22.87 21.56 13.99
C GLN A 24 -22.60 20.13 14.46
N LEU A 25 -23.52 19.53 15.22
CA LEU A 25 -23.42 18.14 15.65
C LEU A 25 -23.40 17.18 14.45
N TYR A 26 -24.24 17.42 13.45
CA TYR A 26 -24.25 16.71 12.16
C TYR A 26 -22.89 16.79 11.46
N GLN A 27 -22.29 17.98 11.35
CA GLN A 27 -20.96 18.14 10.74
C GLN A 27 -19.86 17.41 11.52
N ALA A 28 -19.93 17.39 12.86
CA ALA A 28 -18.98 16.63 13.68
C ALA A 28 -19.12 15.11 13.48
N MET A 29 -20.35 14.59 13.50
CA MET A 29 -20.64 13.17 13.26
C MET A 29 -20.28 12.73 11.84
N HIS A 30 -20.54 13.58 10.83
CA HIS A 30 -20.16 13.31 9.44
C HIS A 30 -18.64 13.16 9.30
N ARG A 31 -17.84 14.06 9.92
CA ARG A 31 -16.38 13.97 9.90
C ARG A 31 -15.84 12.72 10.60
N ILE A 32 -16.51 12.21 11.63
CA ILE A 32 -16.16 10.91 12.27
C ILE A 32 -16.43 9.76 11.30
N TYR A 33 -17.58 9.77 10.63
CA TYR A 33 -17.95 8.76 9.64
C TYR A 33 -17.00 8.75 8.42
N ASP A 34 -16.67 9.93 7.87
CA ASP A 34 -15.72 10.06 6.75
C ASP A 34 -14.34 9.52 7.12
N ALA A 35 -13.82 9.91 8.30
CA ALA A 35 -12.51 9.45 8.78
C ALA A 35 -12.46 7.93 9.04
N GLN A 36 -13.56 7.34 9.50
CA GLN A 36 -13.69 5.89 9.70
C GLN A 36 -13.70 5.14 8.35
N ASN A 37 -14.38 5.68 7.33
CA ASN A 37 -14.35 5.11 5.98
C ASN A 37 -12.94 5.17 5.35
N GLU A 38 -12.26 6.31 5.46
CA GLU A 38 -10.91 6.47 4.94
C GLU A 38 -9.92 5.54 5.64
N LEU A 39 -10.04 5.38 6.97
CA LEU A 39 -9.24 4.42 7.74
C LEU A 39 -9.49 2.97 7.30
N SER A 40 -10.74 2.60 6.99
CA SER A 40 -11.06 1.29 6.39
C SER A 40 -10.39 1.11 5.02
N ALA A 41 -10.45 2.12 4.14
CA ALA A 41 -9.90 2.06 2.79
C ALA A 41 -8.36 1.97 2.80
N ALA A 42 -7.69 2.79 3.62
CA ALA A 42 -6.24 2.79 3.78
C ALA A 42 -5.71 1.47 4.37
N THR A 43 -6.46 0.89 5.32
CA THR A 43 -6.11 -0.41 5.94
C THR A 43 -6.22 -1.54 4.91
N HIS A 44 -7.31 -1.59 4.13
CA HIS A 44 -7.45 -2.56 3.03
C HIS A 44 -6.36 -2.41 1.97
N LEU A 45 -6.04 -1.18 1.55
CA LEU A 45 -4.98 -0.90 0.59
C LEU A 45 -3.61 -1.38 1.10
N THR A 46 -3.33 -1.23 2.40
CA THR A 46 -2.12 -1.75 3.03
C THR A 46 -2.05 -3.28 2.95
N SER A 47 -3.13 -3.98 3.30
CA SER A 47 -3.22 -5.45 3.16
C SER A 47 -3.00 -5.88 1.69
N LYS A 48 -3.62 -5.18 0.74
CA LYS A 48 -3.47 -5.44 -0.69
C LYS A 48 -2.03 -5.29 -1.17
N LEU A 49 -1.33 -4.23 -0.78
CA LEU A 49 0.05 -3.98 -1.21
C LEU A 49 1.02 -5.05 -0.68
N LEU A 50 0.83 -5.53 0.55
CA LEU A 50 1.59 -6.67 1.08
C LEU A 50 1.35 -7.94 0.25
N LYS A 51 0.09 -8.23 -0.10
CA LYS A 51 -0.30 -9.32 -1.03
C LYS A 51 0.15 -9.11 -2.48
N GLU A 52 0.77 -7.98 -2.82
CA GLU A 52 1.32 -7.69 -4.15
C GLU A 52 2.86 -7.72 -4.17
N TYR A 53 3.53 -7.85 -3.01
CA TYR A 53 4.99 -7.97 -2.92
C TYR A 53 5.53 -9.20 -3.68
N GLU A 54 4.98 -10.39 -3.44
CA GLU A 54 5.35 -11.65 -4.12
C GLU A 54 5.15 -11.62 -5.64
N LYS A 55 4.36 -10.66 -6.15
CA LYS A 55 4.10 -10.50 -7.60
C LYS A 55 5.13 -9.59 -8.27
N GLN A 56 5.94 -8.87 -7.49
CA GLN A 56 7.00 -8.01 -8.00
C GLN A 56 8.22 -8.84 -8.39
N ARG A 57 8.76 -8.59 -9.58
CA ARG A 57 9.95 -9.28 -10.10
C ARG A 57 11.21 -8.53 -9.70
N PHE A 58 11.66 -8.72 -8.46
CA PHE A 58 12.95 -8.22 -8.00
C PHE A 58 14.10 -9.00 -8.68
N PRO A 59 15.06 -8.35 -9.38
CA PRO A 59 16.16 -9.07 -10.04
C PRO A 59 17.11 -9.82 -9.10
N LEU A 60 17.09 -9.47 -7.81
CA LEU A 60 17.83 -10.12 -6.72
C LEU A 60 16.89 -10.81 -5.72
N GLY A 61 15.60 -10.95 -6.04
CA GLY A 61 14.64 -11.69 -5.23
C GLY A 61 14.87 -13.19 -5.40
N GLY A 62 15.50 -13.82 -4.42
CA GLY A 62 15.48 -15.28 -4.28
C GLY A 62 14.15 -15.77 -3.72
N ASP A 63 14.00 -17.09 -3.62
CA ASP A 63 12.85 -17.75 -2.99
C ASP A 63 12.90 -17.63 -1.44
N ASP A 64 12.81 -16.39 -0.92
CA ASP A 64 12.73 -16.12 0.51
C ASP A 64 11.33 -16.43 1.03
N GLU A 65 11.10 -17.72 1.31
CA GLU A 65 9.88 -18.24 1.91
C GLU A 65 9.58 -17.60 3.28
N VAL A 66 10.60 -17.11 4.01
CA VAL A 66 10.45 -16.52 5.35
C VAL A 66 9.89 -15.10 5.25
N MET A 67 10.46 -14.26 4.38
CA MET A 67 9.91 -12.92 4.09
C MET A 67 8.52 -13.02 3.47
N SER A 68 8.34 -13.92 2.50
CA SER A 68 7.04 -14.16 1.85
C SER A 68 5.96 -14.53 2.87
N SER A 69 6.16 -15.60 3.63
CA SER A 69 5.18 -16.06 4.64
C SER A 69 4.97 -15.06 5.80
N THR A 70 5.97 -14.24 6.12
CA THR A 70 5.84 -13.13 7.10
C THR A 70 4.91 -12.05 6.57
N LEU A 71 5.10 -11.59 5.32
CA LEU A 71 4.27 -10.56 4.71
C LEU A 71 2.83 -11.05 4.47
N GLN A 72 2.64 -12.32 4.14
CA GLN A 72 1.31 -12.95 4.08
C GLN A 72 0.60 -12.88 5.44
N GLN A 73 1.27 -13.24 6.54
CA GLN A 73 0.70 -13.20 7.89
C GLN A 73 0.32 -11.77 8.32
N PHE A 74 1.19 -10.77 8.10
CA PHE A 74 0.83 -9.37 8.31
C PHE A 74 -0.38 -8.95 7.46
N SER A 75 -0.41 -9.34 6.18
CA SER A 75 -1.51 -8.96 5.28
C SER A 75 -2.86 -9.50 5.74
N LYS A 76 -2.90 -10.71 6.31
CA LYS A 76 -4.10 -11.34 6.87
C LYS A 76 -4.66 -10.54 8.04
N VAL A 77 -3.81 -10.25 9.03
CA VAL A 77 -4.20 -9.50 10.25
C VAL A 77 -4.69 -8.08 9.89
N ILE A 78 -4.05 -7.44 8.91
CA ILE A 78 -4.46 -6.12 8.43
C ILE A 78 -5.79 -6.17 7.65
N ASP A 79 -6.11 -7.27 6.95
CA ASP A 79 -7.43 -7.47 6.31
C ASP A 79 -8.53 -7.72 7.35
N GLU A 80 -8.22 -8.43 8.43
CA GLU A 80 -9.11 -8.66 9.57
C GLU A 80 -9.40 -7.34 10.32
N LEU A 81 -8.39 -6.49 10.52
CA LEU A 81 -8.58 -5.13 11.04
C LEU A 81 -9.37 -4.24 10.07
N SER A 82 -9.10 -4.30 8.77
CA SER A 82 -9.88 -3.59 7.75
C SER A 82 -11.36 -4.01 7.78
N SER A 83 -11.63 -5.28 8.05
CA SER A 83 -12.99 -5.80 8.19
C SER A 83 -13.68 -5.23 9.45
N CYS A 84 -12.96 -5.08 10.56
CA CYS A 84 -13.45 -4.34 11.74
C CYS A 84 -13.78 -2.89 11.40
N HIS A 85 -12.93 -2.19 10.65
CA HIS A 85 -13.19 -0.81 10.26
C HIS A 85 -14.43 -0.67 9.35
N ALA A 86 -14.59 -1.57 8.38
CA ALA A 86 -15.75 -1.60 7.49
C ALA A 86 -17.08 -1.88 8.22
N VAL A 87 -17.08 -2.81 9.19
CA VAL A 87 -18.26 -3.10 10.02
C VAL A 87 -18.64 -1.88 10.88
N LEU A 88 -17.66 -1.22 11.50
CA LEU A 88 -17.90 0.02 12.24
C LEU A 88 -18.42 1.14 11.31
N SER A 89 -17.88 1.31 10.10
CA SER A 89 -18.42 2.25 9.10
C SER A 89 -19.92 2.04 8.84
N THR A 90 -20.35 0.81 8.57
CA THR A 90 -21.77 0.49 8.34
C THR A 90 -22.63 0.82 9.57
N GLN A 91 -22.17 0.44 10.77
CA GLN A 91 -22.90 0.75 12.00
C GLN A 91 -22.98 2.27 12.29
N LEU A 92 -21.94 3.04 11.95
CA LEU A 92 -21.99 4.50 12.02
C LEU A 92 -22.94 5.12 10.98
N ALA A 93 -23.05 4.54 9.78
CA ALA A 93 -24.02 4.98 8.78
C ALA A 93 -25.46 4.80 9.31
N ASP A 94 -25.80 3.59 9.76
CA ASP A 94 -27.17 3.21 10.10
C ASP A 94 -27.62 3.73 11.48
N ALA A 95 -26.75 3.71 12.49
CA ALA A 95 -27.12 4.01 13.88
C ALA A 95 -26.74 5.43 14.35
N MET A 96 -25.77 6.09 13.72
CA MET A 96 -25.39 7.48 14.03
C MET A 96 -25.84 8.45 12.95
N MET A 97 -25.43 8.25 11.69
CA MET A 97 -25.65 9.22 10.62
C MET A 97 -27.10 9.26 10.12
N PHE A 98 -27.77 8.11 9.97
CA PHE A 98 -29.14 8.08 9.47
C PHE A 98 -30.17 8.80 10.38
N PRO A 99 -30.20 8.62 11.71
CA PRO A 99 -31.16 9.35 12.56
C PRO A 99 -30.94 10.87 12.57
N ILE A 100 -29.69 11.33 12.67
CA ILE A 100 -29.40 12.79 12.66
C ILE A 100 -29.64 13.42 11.29
N SER A 101 -29.35 12.70 10.19
CA SER A 101 -29.73 13.12 8.83
C SER A 101 -31.25 13.24 8.69
N GLN A 102 -31.99 12.24 9.18
CA GLN A 102 -33.44 12.22 9.12
C GLN A 102 -34.06 13.39 9.88
N PHE A 103 -33.60 13.69 11.10
CA PHE A 103 -34.07 14.83 11.87
C PHE A 103 -33.78 16.17 11.15
N LYS A 104 -32.55 16.33 10.64
CA LYS A 104 -32.12 17.54 9.91
C LYS A 104 -32.91 17.78 8.63
N GLU A 105 -33.21 16.72 7.86
CA GLU A 105 -33.81 16.88 6.53
C GLU A 105 -35.33 16.74 6.50
N ARG A 106 -35.93 16.01 7.45
CA ARG A 106 -37.39 15.83 7.52
C ARG A 106 -38.04 16.75 8.55
N ASP A 107 -37.49 16.83 9.76
CA ASP A 107 -38.18 17.43 10.89
C ASP A 107 -37.89 18.92 11.04
N LEU A 108 -36.63 19.36 10.89
CA LEU A 108 -36.29 20.80 10.90
C LEU A 108 -36.85 21.52 9.66
N LYS A 109 -36.53 21.05 8.44
CA LYS A 109 -37.12 21.59 7.19
C LYS A 109 -38.66 21.51 7.18
N GLY A 110 -39.23 20.47 7.80
CA GLY A 110 -40.68 20.29 7.94
C GLY A 110 -41.37 21.27 8.90
N ILE A 111 -40.60 22.10 9.61
CA ILE A 111 -41.07 23.23 10.43
C ILE A 111 -40.88 24.54 9.66
N GLU A 112 -39.74 24.74 8.99
CA GLU A 112 -39.48 25.89 8.10
C GLU A 112 -40.58 26.05 7.04
N VAL A 113 -40.89 24.99 6.28
CA VAL A 113 -41.91 25.00 5.21
C VAL A 113 -43.33 25.26 5.74
N LYS A 114 -43.61 25.06 7.03
CA LYS A 114 -44.94 25.36 7.62
C LYS A 114 -45.14 26.84 7.95
N TYR A 115 -44.06 27.60 8.10
CA TYR A 115 -44.08 29.02 8.41
C TYR A 115 -44.61 29.85 7.22
N GLU A 116 -44.07 29.58 6.01
CA GLU A 116 -44.32 30.36 4.79
C GLU A 116 -45.80 30.39 4.31
N VAL A 117 -46.65 29.45 4.73
CA VAL A 117 -47.95 29.16 4.10
C VAL A 117 -49.12 30.04 4.62
N THR A 118 -48.81 31.11 5.35
CA THR A 118 -49.71 31.72 6.36
C THR A 118 -50.44 33.03 5.94
N GLU A 119 -50.18 33.57 4.74
CA GLU A 119 -50.34 35.01 4.41
C GLU A 119 -51.58 35.49 3.57
N ASP A 120 -52.70 34.75 3.49
CA ASP A 120 -53.82 35.10 2.55
C ASP A 120 -55.23 35.09 3.21
N VAL A 121 -56.11 36.09 2.95
CA VAL A 121 -56.92 36.82 4.00
C VAL A 121 -58.38 36.40 4.38
N TYR A 122 -59.25 35.77 3.56
CA TYR A 122 -60.60 35.32 4.05
C TYR A 122 -60.72 33.81 4.28
N THR A 123 -60.37 33.00 3.28
CA THR A 123 -60.04 31.58 3.48
C THR A 123 -58.96 31.41 4.56
N SER A 124 -58.14 32.45 4.79
CA SER A 124 -57.29 32.65 5.96
C SER A 124 -57.91 32.17 7.24
N ARG A 125 -59.04 32.73 7.72
CA ARG A 125 -59.31 32.62 9.15
C ARG A 125 -59.55 31.17 9.58
N LYS A 126 -59.99 30.32 8.63
CA LYS A 126 -59.95 28.86 8.74
C LYS A 126 -58.57 28.26 8.42
N LYS A 127 -57.95 28.57 7.26
CA LYS A 127 -56.63 28.05 6.84
C LYS A 127 -55.54 28.37 7.86
N GLN A 128 -55.31 29.65 8.16
CA GLN A 128 -54.45 30.19 9.22
C GLN A 128 -54.71 29.50 10.57
N HIS A 129 -55.97 29.33 11.01
CA HIS A 129 -56.23 28.61 12.28
C HIS A 129 -55.78 27.14 12.21
N GLN A 130 -56.07 26.44 11.11
CA GLN A 130 -55.60 25.07 10.89
C GLN A 130 -54.07 24.99 10.80
N THR A 131 -53.41 25.85 10.02
CA THR A 131 -51.94 25.97 9.91
C THR A 131 -51.31 26.25 11.27
N MET A 132 -51.84 27.23 12.03
CA MET A 132 -51.34 27.59 13.36
C MET A 132 -51.46 26.41 14.34
N MET A 133 -52.58 25.68 14.33
CA MET A 133 -52.76 24.47 15.14
C MET A 133 -51.79 23.35 14.72
N HIS A 134 -51.56 23.14 13.42
CA HIS A 134 -50.57 22.19 12.92
C HIS A 134 -49.11 22.63 13.20
N TYR A 135 -48.86 23.94 13.30
CA TYR A 135 -47.56 24.51 13.61
C TYR A 135 -47.24 24.43 15.10
N PHE A 136 -48.17 24.82 15.98
CA PHE A 136 -48.08 24.57 17.43
C PHE A 136 -47.90 23.07 17.73
N CYS A 137 -48.65 22.20 17.05
CA CYS A 137 -48.48 20.75 17.17
C CYS A 137 -47.08 20.29 16.73
N ALA A 138 -46.53 20.84 15.64
CA ALA A 138 -45.17 20.54 15.19
C ALA A 138 -44.09 21.05 16.16
N LEU A 139 -44.24 22.25 16.72
CA LEU A 139 -43.31 22.82 17.70
C LEU A 139 -43.35 22.08 19.04
N ASN A 140 -44.54 21.68 19.52
CA ASN A 140 -44.67 20.80 20.68
C ASN A 140 -44.04 19.42 20.42
N THR A 141 -44.21 18.87 19.20
CA THR A 141 -43.56 17.62 18.79
C THR A 141 -42.03 17.76 18.72
N LEU A 142 -41.51 18.93 18.32
CA LEU A 142 -40.08 19.23 18.30
C LEU A 142 -39.45 19.12 19.70
N GLN A 143 -40.16 19.51 20.77
CA GLN A 143 -39.66 19.40 22.15
C GLN A 143 -39.35 17.96 22.57
N TYR A 144 -40.04 16.97 22.00
CA TYR A 144 -39.73 15.55 22.17
C TYR A 144 -38.69 15.07 21.16
N LYS A 145 -38.85 15.43 19.88
CA LYS A 145 -37.91 15.00 18.83
C LYS A 145 -36.49 15.52 19.04
N LYS A 146 -36.29 16.71 19.61
CA LYS A 146 -34.95 17.23 19.95
C LYS A 146 -34.24 16.38 21.01
N LYS A 147 -34.98 15.86 22.00
CA LYS A 147 -34.45 14.92 23.01
C LYS A 147 -34.00 13.61 22.33
N ILE A 148 -34.83 13.06 21.44
CA ILE A 148 -34.54 11.81 20.71
C ILE A 148 -33.34 11.99 19.76
N ALA A 149 -33.37 13.00 18.89
CA ALA A 149 -32.34 13.23 17.87
C ALA A 149 -30.97 13.61 18.43
N LEU A 150 -30.88 14.02 19.70
CA LEU A 150 -29.61 14.16 20.42
C LEU A 150 -29.09 12.82 20.96
N LEU A 151 -29.97 12.02 21.57
CA LEU A 151 -29.59 10.81 22.31
C LEU A 151 -29.43 9.58 21.41
N GLU A 152 -30.27 9.41 20.40
CA GLU A 152 -30.29 8.24 19.51
C GLU A 152 -28.99 8.09 18.69
N PRO A 153 -28.44 9.13 18.02
CA PRO A 153 -27.16 9.02 17.32
C PRO A 153 -25.97 8.74 18.26
N LEU A 154 -25.99 9.28 19.48
CA LEU A 154 -24.94 9.06 20.48
C LEU A 154 -25.00 7.64 21.05
N LEU A 155 -26.20 7.09 21.27
CA LEU A 155 -26.40 5.70 21.67
C LEU A 155 -25.91 4.75 20.57
N GLY A 156 -26.29 5.00 19.32
CA GLY A 156 -25.83 4.23 18.16
C GLY A 156 -24.32 4.25 17.99
N TYR A 157 -23.70 5.44 18.09
CA TYR A 157 -22.24 5.59 18.09
C TYR A 157 -21.57 4.76 19.20
N MET A 158 -22.04 4.86 20.45
CA MET A 158 -21.43 4.13 21.57
C MET A 158 -21.60 2.61 21.45
N GLN A 159 -22.75 2.13 20.97
CA GLN A 159 -22.96 0.70 20.71
C GLN A 159 -22.07 0.17 19.57
N ALA A 160 -21.87 0.98 18.52
CA ALA A 160 -20.96 0.65 17.43
C ALA A 160 -19.49 0.58 17.90
N GLN A 161 -19.06 1.54 18.72
CA GLN A 161 -17.72 1.53 19.33
C GLN A 161 -17.49 0.31 20.22
N ILE A 162 -18.45 -0.04 21.10
CA ILE A 162 -18.37 -1.25 21.94
C ILE A 162 -18.22 -2.51 21.07
N SER A 163 -18.99 -2.60 19.99
CA SER A 163 -18.94 -3.73 19.05
C SER A 163 -17.60 -3.82 18.31
N PHE A 164 -17.07 -2.67 17.85
CA PHE A 164 -15.76 -2.55 17.21
C PHE A 164 -14.62 -2.98 18.13
N PHE A 165 -14.54 -2.44 19.35
CA PHE A 165 -13.47 -2.78 20.28
C PHE A 165 -13.52 -4.26 20.71
N LYS A 166 -14.72 -4.84 20.86
CA LYS A 166 -14.86 -6.28 21.13
C LYS A 166 -14.31 -7.12 19.97
N MET A 167 -14.77 -6.88 18.74
CA MET A 167 -14.32 -7.65 17.57
C MET A 167 -12.82 -7.43 17.27
N GLY A 168 -12.31 -6.22 17.52
CA GLY A 168 -10.88 -5.91 17.51
C GLY A 168 -10.09 -6.74 18.53
N SER A 169 -10.58 -6.87 19.77
CA SER A 169 -9.91 -7.66 20.83
C SER A 169 -9.93 -9.17 20.59
N GLU A 170 -10.90 -9.68 19.82
CA GLU A 170 -10.97 -11.10 19.44
C GLU A 170 -9.93 -11.42 18.34
N ASN A 171 -9.68 -10.48 17.42
CA ASN A 171 -8.67 -10.59 16.37
C ASN A 171 -7.24 -10.30 16.87
N LEU A 172 -7.07 -9.30 17.74
CA LEU A 172 -5.79 -8.89 18.33
C LEU A 172 -5.45 -9.72 19.58
N ASN A 173 -5.31 -11.03 19.41
CA ASN A 173 -5.08 -11.99 20.49
C ASN A 173 -3.59 -12.39 20.63
N GLY A 174 -3.26 -13.18 21.67
CA GLY A 174 -1.89 -13.57 22.00
C GLY A 174 -1.10 -14.31 20.90
N GLN A 175 -1.76 -14.90 19.89
CA GLN A 175 -1.04 -15.48 18.74
C GLN A 175 -0.38 -14.38 17.89
N LEU A 176 -0.98 -13.20 17.82
CA LEU A 176 -0.38 -12.02 17.19
C LEU A 176 0.78 -11.47 18.02
N GLU A 177 0.68 -11.48 19.35
CA GLU A 177 1.77 -11.06 20.24
C GLU A 177 3.00 -11.98 20.09
N GLU A 178 2.79 -13.30 20.05
CA GLU A 178 3.84 -14.29 19.80
C GLU A 178 4.47 -14.10 18.40
N PHE A 179 3.65 -13.93 17.35
CA PHE A 179 4.14 -13.62 16.00
C PHE A 179 4.99 -12.34 15.98
N LEU A 180 4.52 -11.25 16.58
CA LEU A 180 5.25 -9.98 16.63
C LEU A 180 6.57 -10.09 17.42
N ALA A 181 6.62 -10.87 18.49
CA ALA A 181 7.85 -11.14 19.23
C ALA A 181 8.87 -11.96 18.40
N ASN A 182 8.38 -12.95 17.64
CA ASN A 182 9.21 -13.75 16.73
C ASN A 182 9.78 -12.90 15.59
N ILE A 183 8.94 -12.10 14.91
CA ILE A 183 9.41 -11.17 13.86
C ILE A 183 10.36 -10.11 14.43
N GLY A 184 10.08 -9.57 15.62
CA GLY A 184 10.99 -8.65 16.32
C GLY A 184 12.38 -9.26 16.53
N THR A 185 12.44 -10.55 16.89
CA THR A 185 13.69 -11.29 17.06
C THR A 185 14.41 -11.49 15.71
N SER A 186 13.70 -11.90 14.66
CA SER A 186 14.26 -12.04 13.30
C SER A 186 14.85 -10.73 12.78
N VAL A 187 14.17 -9.60 12.97
CA VAL A 187 14.67 -8.27 12.58
C VAL A 187 15.96 -7.89 13.34
N GLN A 188 16.10 -8.26 14.62
CA GLN A 188 17.35 -8.03 15.36
C GLN A 188 18.50 -8.96 14.92
N ASN A 189 18.19 -10.15 14.43
CA ASN A 189 19.20 -11.05 13.87
C ASN A 189 19.73 -10.54 12.52
N VAL A 190 18.84 -10.16 11.59
CA VAL A 190 19.23 -9.56 10.30
C VAL A 190 20.03 -8.27 10.49
N ARG A 191 19.72 -7.45 11.51
CA ARG A 191 20.53 -6.28 11.87
C ARG A 191 21.95 -6.66 12.28
N ARG A 192 22.10 -7.62 13.20
CA ARG A 192 23.40 -8.08 13.69
C ARG A 192 24.27 -8.71 12.58
N GLU A 193 23.64 -9.43 11.66
CA GLU A 193 24.27 -10.02 10.48
C GLU A 193 24.76 -8.91 9.54
N MET A 194 23.89 -7.97 9.17
CA MET A 194 24.23 -6.77 8.39
C MET A 194 25.36 -5.94 9.03
N ASP A 195 25.32 -5.70 10.34
CA ASP A 195 26.33 -4.91 11.04
C ASP A 195 27.73 -5.58 10.97
N GLY A 196 27.80 -6.91 11.12
CA GLY A 196 29.04 -7.69 11.03
C GLY A 196 29.57 -7.86 9.60
N ASP A 197 28.67 -7.99 8.61
CA ASP A 197 29.03 -7.99 7.20
C ASP A 197 29.57 -6.61 6.78
N VAL A 198 28.99 -5.51 7.26
CA VAL A 198 29.48 -4.15 7.01
C VAL A 198 30.86 -3.91 7.63
N GLU A 199 31.11 -4.37 8.86
CA GLU A 199 32.45 -4.32 9.48
C GLU A 199 33.48 -5.12 8.66
N THR A 200 33.12 -6.33 8.24
CA THR A 200 33.98 -7.20 7.42
C THR A 200 34.26 -6.59 6.04
N MET A 201 33.24 -6.00 5.40
CA MET A 201 33.36 -5.29 4.13
C MET A 201 34.26 -4.05 4.24
N GLN A 202 34.13 -3.28 5.32
CA GLN A 202 34.94 -2.07 5.55
C GLN A 202 36.43 -2.43 5.69
N GLN A 203 36.78 -3.43 6.51
CA GLN A 203 38.16 -3.91 6.60
C GLN A 203 38.67 -4.44 5.25
N THR A 204 37.83 -5.17 4.50
CA THR A 204 38.18 -5.68 3.17
C THR A 204 38.44 -4.55 2.17
N ILE A 205 37.73 -3.42 2.26
CA ILE A 205 37.96 -2.23 1.43
C ILE A 205 39.32 -1.61 1.79
N GLU A 206 39.60 -1.38 3.07
CA GLU A 206 40.85 -0.78 3.53
C GLU A 206 42.09 -1.63 3.17
N ASP A 207 42.00 -2.96 3.34
CA ASP A 207 43.04 -3.91 2.92
C ASP A 207 43.27 -3.86 1.40
N LEU A 208 42.19 -3.78 0.61
CA LEU A 208 42.26 -3.71 -0.85
C LEU A 208 42.79 -2.37 -1.36
N GLU A 209 42.46 -1.24 -0.74
CA GLU A 209 43.01 0.08 -1.09
C GLU A 209 44.54 0.09 -0.92
N VAL A 210 45.03 -0.38 0.24
CA VAL A 210 46.48 -0.48 0.52
C VAL A 210 47.18 -1.48 -0.41
N ALA A 211 46.55 -2.61 -0.73
CA ALA A 211 47.12 -3.60 -1.65
C ALA A 211 47.11 -3.14 -3.13
N SER A 212 46.17 -2.27 -3.52
CA SER A 212 45.96 -1.86 -4.91
C SER A 212 46.69 -0.59 -5.31
N ASP A 213 47.07 0.29 -4.37
CA ASP A 213 47.84 1.52 -4.64
C ASP A 213 48.99 1.35 -5.67
N PRO A 214 49.94 0.40 -5.51
CA PRO A 214 51.03 0.23 -6.47
C PRO A 214 50.62 -0.37 -7.82
N LEU A 215 49.37 -0.84 -7.97
CA LEU A 215 48.81 -1.41 -9.21
C LEU A 215 48.10 -0.37 -10.09
N TYR A 216 47.77 0.82 -9.57
CA TYR A 216 47.11 1.88 -10.36
C TYR A 216 48.05 2.58 -11.38
N VAL A 217 49.36 2.34 -11.30
CA VAL A 217 50.35 2.91 -12.24
C VAL A 217 50.38 2.10 -13.54
N PRO A 218 50.01 2.68 -14.71
CA PRO A 218 49.82 1.89 -15.94
C PRO A 218 51.08 1.26 -16.56
N ASP A 219 52.29 1.65 -16.17
CA ASP A 219 53.54 0.98 -16.57
C ASP A 219 54.34 0.73 -15.25
N PRO A 220 53.99 -0.33 -14.49
CA PRO A 220 54.50 -0.53 -13.14
C PRO A 220 55.98 -0.97 -13.14
N ASP A 221 56.68 -0.68 -12.04
CA ASP A 221 58.10 -1.01 -11.84
C ASP A 221 58.38 -2.51 -12.07
N PRO A 222 59.14 -2.90 -13.13
CA PRO A 222 59.39 -4.30 -13.45
C PRO A 222 60.19 -5.06 -12.39
N THR A 223 60.84 -4.37 -11.45
CA THR A 223 61.53 -5.01 -10.31
C THR A 223 60.55 -5.45 -9.22
N LYS A 224 59.39 -4.79 -9.11
CA LYS A 224 58.30 -5.10 -8.16
C LYS A 224 57.25 -6.03 -8.79
N PHE A 225 56.94 -5.80 -10.06
CA PHE A 225 55.92 -6.54 -10.81
C PHE A 225 56.51 -7.17 -12.08
N PRO A 226 57.33 -8.23 -11.95
CA PRO A 226 57.98 -8.88 -13.08
C PRO A 226 56.98 -9.45 -14.11
N VAL A 227 57.42 -9.59 -15.36
CA VAL A 227 56.65 -10.12 -16.49
C VAL A 227 56.48 -11.64 -16.36
N ASN A 228 55.26 -12.14 -16.24
CA ASN A 228 55.00 -13.58 -16.15
C ASN A 228 54.89 -14.22 -17.54
N ARG A 229 56.01 -14.76 -18.04
CA ARG A 229 56.08 -15.43 -19.35
C ARG A 229 55.58 -16.88 -19.37
N ASN A 230 55.09 -17.41 -18.24
CA ASN A 230 54.60 -18.77 -18.10
C ASN A 230 53.06 -18.85 -17.96
N LEU A 231 52.35 -17.74 -18.20
CA LEU A 231 50.89 -17.74 -18.30
C LEU A 231 50.43 -18.65 -19.45
N THR A 232 49.38 -19.44 -19.24
CA THR A 232 48.59 -20.08 -20.31
C THR A 232 47.24 -19.37 -20.52
N ARG A 233 46.85 -18.52 -19.58
CA ARG A 233 45.62 -17.72 -19.63
C ARG A 233 45.91 -16.28 -19.23
N LYS A 234 45.26 -15.33 -19.90
CA LYS A 234 45.24 -13.92 -19.52
C LYS A 234 43.85 -13.33 -19.77
N ALA A 235 43.50 -12.35 -18.95
CA ALA A 235 42.29 -11.56 -19.08
C ALA A 235 42.61 -10.11 -18.70
N GLY A 236 42.01 -9.15 -19.39
CA GLY A 236 42.32 -7.73 -19.22
C GLY A 236 41.64 -6.87 -20.27
N TYR A 237 41.76 -5.55 -20.13
CA TYR A 237 41.23 -4.63 -21.13
C TYR A 237 42.28 -4.33 -22.21
N LEU A 238 41.85 -4.35 -23.47
CA LEU A 238 42.66 -3.92 -24.61
C LEU A 238 41.86 -2.93 -25.45
N ASN A 239 42.54 -1.99 -26.12
CA ASN A 239 41.89 -1.17 -27.15
C ASN A 239 41.98 -1.90 -28.48
N ALA A 240 40.86 -2.12 -29.16
CA ALA A 240 40.82 -2.78 -30.47
C ALA A 240 40.62 -1.75 -31.59
N ARG A 241 41.47 -1.82 -32.63
CA ARG A 241 41.37 -0.94 -33.81
C ARG A 241 40.28 -1.44 -34.76
N ASN A 242 39.21 -0.67 -34.87
CA ASN A 242 38.14 -0.88 -35.84
C ASN A 242 38.34 0.06 -37.04
N LYS A 243 38.22 -0.45 -38.27
CA LYS A 243 38.36 0.36 -39.50
C LYS A 243 37.00 0.84 -39.97
N THR A 244 36.77 2.14 -39.97
CA THR A 244 35.50 2.78 -40.32
C THR A 244 35.61 3.40 -41.72
N GLY A 245 35.51 2.56 -42.75
CA GLY A 245 35.71 2.95 -44.15
C GLY A 245 37.15 2.83 -44.62
N LEU A 246 37.55 3.62 -45.62
CA LEU A 246 38.87 3.51 -46.27
C LEU A 246 40.02 4.23 -45.54
N VAL A 247 39.72 5.27 -44.75
CA VAL A 247 40.74 6.19 -44.19
C VAL A 247 40.61 6.38 -42.67
N SER A 248 39.40 6.34 -42.14
CA SER A 248 39.13 6.48 -40.70
C SER A 248 39.21 5.17 -39.92
N SER A 249 39.58 5.29 -38.65
CA SER A 249 39.67 4.22 -37.66
C SER A 249 39.12 4.69 -36.31
N THR A 250 38.61 3.76 -35.51
CA THR A 250 38.29 3.96 -34.09
C THR A 250 39.10 2.97 -33.24
N TRP A 251 39.22 3.26 -31.95
CA TRP A 251 39.87 2.39 -30.97
C TRP A 251 38.95 2.21 -29.78
N ASP A 252 38.41 1.01 -29.64
CA ASP A 252 37.32 0.71 -28.72
C ASP A 252 37.85 -0.20 -27.59
N ARG A 253 37.73 0.23 -26.33
CA ARG A 253 38.25 -0.51 -25.16
C ARG A 253 37.26 -1.61 -24.76
N GLN A 254 37.67 -2.87 -24.90
CA GLN A 254 36.88 -4.05 -24.57
C GLN A 254 37.64 -4.96 -23.61
N PHE A 255 36.92 -5.78 -22.85
CA PHE A 255 37.52 -6.79 -21.98
C PHE A 255 37.77 -8.06 -22.79
N TYR A 256 39.03 -8.48 -22.86
CA TYR A 256 39.47 -9.68 -23.57
C TYR A 256 39.88 -10.76 -22.58
N PHE A 257 39.60 -12.03 -22.91
CA PHE A 257 40.03 -13.18 -22.11
C PHE A 257 40.22 -14.44 -22.95
N THR A 258 41.13 -15.31 -22.52
CA THR A 258 41.40 -16.61 -23.13
C THR A 258 40.52 -17.71 -22.52
N GLN A 259 39.81 -18.49 -23.33
CA GLN A 259 38.98 -19.61 -22.89
C GLN A 259 39.01 -20.76 -23.91
N GLY A 260 39.72 -21.85 -23.60
CA GLY A 260 39.75 -23.11 -24.37
C GLY A 260 39.97 -22.92 -25.87
N GLY A 261 41.22 -22.72 -26.30
CA GLY A 261 41.59 -22.40 -27.68
C GLY A 261 41.16 -21.02 -28.20
N ASN A 262 40.26 -20.29 -27.51
CA ASN A 262 39.61 -19.10 -28.05
C ASN A 262 39.98 -17.80 -27.32
N LEU A 263 40.10 -16.72 -28.08
CA LEU A 263 40.08 -15.34 -27.59
C LEU A 263 38.63 -14.83 -27.61
N MET A 264 38.12 -14.52 -26.43
CA MET A 264 36.81 -13.92 -26.21
C MET A 264 36.92 -12.41 -25.98
N SER A 265 35.86 -11.67 -26.28
CA SER A 265 35.74 -10.22 -26.07
C SER A 265 34.35 -9.83 -25.56
N GLN A 266 34.28 -8.97 -24.55
CA GLN A 266 33.04 -8.46 -23.96
C GLN A 266 33.10 -6.92 -23.85
N ALA A 267 32.08 -6.20 -24.31
CA ALA A 267 31.98 -4.77 -24.11
C ALA A 267 31.34 -4.45 -22.74
N ARG A 268 31.58 -3.22 -22.24
CA ARG A 268 31.03 -2.77 -20.97
C ARG A 268 29.51 -2.60 -21.07
N GLY A 269 28.77 -3.57 -20.54
CA GLY A 269 27.30 -3.61 -20.56
C GLY A 269 26.72 -4.88 -21.20
N ASP A 270 27.54 -5.65 -21.91
CA ASP A 270 27.12 -6.95 -22.47
C ASP A 270 26.96 -7.99 -21.37
N VAL A 271 25.90 -8.81 -21.44
CA VAL A 271 25.64 -9.90 -20.48
C VAL A 271 26.63 -11.07 -20.64
N ALA A 272 27.20 -11.25 -21.84
CA ALA A 272 28.16 -12.32 -22.14
C ALA A 272 29.19 -11.86 -23.19
N GLY A 273 30.40 -12.44 -23.13
CA GLY A 273 31.43 -12.22 -24.15
C GLY A 273 31.18 -12.99 -25.45
N GLY A 274 31.51 -12.38 -26.58
CA GLY A 274 31.52 -13.01 -27.90
C GLY A 274 32.89 -13.58 -28.28
N LEU A 275 32.92 -14.50 -29.25
CA LEU A 275 34.15 -15.01 -29.84
C LEU A 275 34.79 -13.93 -30.74
N ALA A 276 36.02 -13.52 -30.41
CA ALA A 276 36.79 -12.59 -31.23
C ALA A 276 37.67 -13.31 -32.26
N MET A 277 38.40 -14.35 -31.83
CA MET A 277 39.31 -15.13 -32.68
C MET A 277 39.64 -16.49 -32.06
N ASP A 278 39.67 -17.52 -32.89
CA ASP A 278 40.32 -18.80 -32.60
C ASP A 278 41.85 -18.60 -32.53
N ILE A 279 42.47 -18.96 -31.41
CA ILE A 279 43.90 -18.82 -31.13
C ILE A 279 44.65 -20.16 -31.07
N ASP A 280 44.01 -21.26 -31.49
CA ASP A 280 44.70 -22.54 -31.71
C ASP A 280 45.82 -22.37 -32.75
N ASN A 281 47.04 -22.79 -32.40
CA ASN A 281 48.24 -22.68 -33.24
C ASN A 281 48.48 -21.26 -33.81
N CYS A 282 48.08 -20.21 -33.10
CA CYS A 282 48.22 -18.84 -33.58
C CYS A 282 49.66 -18.30 -33.46
N SER A 283 49.92 -17.20 -34.17
CA SER A 283 51.12 -16.38 -34.02
C SER A 283 50.75 -14.98 -33.57
N VAL A 284 51.57 -14.39 -32.70
CA VAL A 284 51.36 -13.04 -32.15
C VAL A 284 52.59 -12.20 -32.44
N MET A 285 52.38 -11.05 -33.07
CA MET A 285 53.44 -10.14 -33.51
C MET A 285 53.16 -8.73 -32.98
N ALA A 286 54.20 -8.03 -32.52
CA ALA A 286 54.14 -6.58 -32.30
C ALA A 286 53.95 -5.86 -33.65
N VAL A 287 53.16 -4.79 -33.66
CA VAL A 287 52.81 -4.04 -34.89
C VAL A 287 52.78 -2.54 -34.60
N ASP A 288 53.66 -1.79 -35.26
CA ASP A 288 53.62 -0.33 -35.25
C ASP A 288 52.34 0.17 -35.95
N CYS A 289 51.51 0.92 -35.22
CA CYS A 289 50.20 1.36 -35.72
C CYS A 289 49.79 2.72 -35.16
N GLU A 290 49.61 3.72 -36.02
CA GLU A 290 49.09 5.06 -35.64
C GLU A 290 49.85 5.72 -34.46
N ASP A 291 51.17 5.51 -34.38
CA ASP A 291 52.07 5.96 -33.31
C ASP A 291 51.66 5.49 -31.88
N ARG A 292 50.87 4.42 -31.79
CA ARG A 292 50.44 3.84 -30.52
C ARG A 292 51.46 2.84 -29.98
N ARG A 293 51.92 3.09 -28.75
CA ARG A 293 52.72 2.14 -27.96
C ARG A 293 51.94 0.83 -27.73
N TYR A 294 52.68 -0.28 -27.65
CA TYR A 294 52.18 -1.59 -27.19
C TYR A 294 51.06 -2.20 -28.04
N CYS A 295 51.11 -1.94 -29.35
CA CYS A 295 50.21 -2.56 -30.33
C CYS A 295 50.72 -3.92 -30.83
N PHE A 296 49.81 -4.87 -30.97
CA PHE A 296 50.08 -6.22 -31.48
C PHE A 296 48.92 -6.73 -32.35
N GLN A 297 49.19 -7.77 -33.15
CA GLN A 297 48.19 -8.46 -33.96
C GLN A 297 48.37 -9.97 -33.87
N ILE A 298 47.25 -10.69 -33.74
CA ILE A 298 47.21 -12.15 -33.81
C ILE A 298 46.94 -12.57 -35.25
N THR A 299 47.61 -13.63 -35.71
CA THR A 299 47.28 -14.36 -36.94
C THR A 299 47.01 -15.81 -36.57
N SER A 300 45.79 -16.29 -36.80
CA SER A 300 45.41 -17.70 -36.57
C SER A 300 46.01 -18.62 -37.64
N PHE A 301 45.94 -19.95 -37.44
CA PHE A 301 46.63 -20.92 -38.30
C PHE A 301 46.17 -20.89 -39.77
N ASP A 302 44.93 -20.45 -40.03
CA ASP A 302 44.33 -20.26 -41.35
C ASP A 302 44.84 -19.00 -42.08
N GLY A 303 45.69 -18.20 -41.43
CA GLY A 303 46.19 -16.91 -41.92
C GLY A 303 45.27 -15.71 -41.65
N LYS A 304 44.10 -15.92 -41.01
CA LYS A 304 43.18 -14.86 -40.63
C LYS A 304 43.79 -14.00 -39.52
N LYS A 305 43.72 -12.68 -39.71
CA LYS A 305 44.27 -11.70 -38.76
C LYS A 305 43.20 -11.08 -37.88
N SER A 306 43.54 -10.84 -36.61
CA SER A 306 42.69 -10.10 -35.68
C SER A 306 42.63 -8.61 -36.05
N SER A 307 41.71 -7.87 -35.42
CA SER A 307 41.91 -6.43 -35.22
C SER A 307 43.26 -6.18 -34.54
N ILE A 308 43.89 -5.03 -34.79
CA ILE A 308 45.10 -4.65 -34.05
C ILE A 308 44.67 -4.31 -32.63
N LEU A 309 45.30 -4.95 -31.64
CA LEU A 309 45.02 -4.76 -30.22
C LEU A 309 46.12 -3.91 -29.60
N GLN A 310 45.78 -3.16 -28.55
CA GLN A 310 46.72 -2.35 -27.78
C GLN A 310 46.62 -2.68 -26.30
N ALA A 311 47.76 -3.03 -25.68
CA ALA A 311 47.89 -3.14 -24.22
C ALA A 311 48.25 -1.78 -23.60
N GLU A 312 47.96 -1.60 -22.30
CA GLU A 312 48.24 -0.35 -21.59
C GLU A 312 49.69 -0.23 -21.07
N SER A 313 50.35 -1.37 -20.81
CA SER A 313 51.71 -1.45 -20.26
C SER A 313 52.67 -2.30 -21.12
N LYS A 314 53.98 -2.13 -20.93
CA LYS A 314 54.98 -3.04 -21.54
C LYS A 314 54.84 -4.46 -21.00
N LYS A 315 54.56 -4.59 -19.70
CA LYS A 315 54.37 -5.88 -19.01
C LYS A 315 53.21 -6.66 -19.63
N ASP A 316 52.08 -6.01 -19.83
CA ASP A 316 50.89 -6.64 -20.41
C ASP A 316 51.08 -7.01 -21.87
N HIS A 317 51.80 -6.21 -22.66
CA HIS A 317 52.15 -6.56 -24.03
C HIS A 317 53.01 -7.84 -24.13
N GLU A 318 54.03 -7.97 -23.25
CA GLU A 318 54.84 -9.19 -23.19
C GLU A 318 54.06 -10.39 -22.64
N GLU A 319 53.18 -10.19 -21.66
CA GLU A 319 52.33 -11.25 -21.08
C GLU A 319 51.19 -11.71 -22.01
N GLU A 320 50.58 -10.80 -22.77
CA GLU A 320 49.62 -11.12 -23.83
C GLU A 320 50.27 -12.02 -24.89
N THR A 321 51.48 -11.65 -25.32
CA THR A 321 52.26 -12.43 -26.29
C THR A 321 52.58 -13.82 -25.73
N ALA A 322 53.05 -13.90 -24.48
CA ALA A 322 53.41 -15.16 -23.83
C ALA A 322 52.18 -16.07 -23.60
N ALA A 323 51.08 -15.53 -23.08
CA ALA A 323 49.87 -16.31 -22.77
C ALA A 323 49.31 -17.02 -23.99
N ARG A 324 49.27 -16.32 -25.13
CA ARG A 324 48.74 -16.85 -26.40
C ARG A 324 49.63 -17.94 -26.98
N VAL A 325 50.95 -17.74 -27.00
CA VAL A 325 51.93 -18.74 -27.48
C VAL A 325 51.92 -20.00 -26.61
N ASN A 326 51.87 -19.83 -25.27
CA ASN A 326 51.85 -20.95 -24.34
C ASN A 326 50.55 -21.76 -24.40
N GLN A 327 49.40 -21.11 -24.66
CA GLN A 327 48.13 -21.79 -24.85
C GLN A 327 48.17 -22.71 -26.07
N SER A 328 48.58 -22.17 -27.24
CA SER A 328 48.75 -22.98 -28.46
C SER A 328 49.71 -24.16 -28.27
N ALA A 329 50.75 -24.01 -27.43
CA ALA A 329 51.68 -25.09 -27.10
C ALA A 329 51.09 -26.18 -26.16
N LEU A 330 50.06 -25.85 -25.37
CA LEU A 330 49.42 -26.78 -24.43
C LEU A 330 48.40 -27.71 -25.12
N GLU A 331 47.61 -27.16 -26.05
CA GLU A 331 46.65 -27.92 -26.86
C GLU A 331 47.36 -28.86 -27.85
N ALA A 332 48.53 -28.47 -28.38
CA ALA A 332 49.38 -29.33 -29.22
C ALA A 332 49.88 -30.62 -28.53
N VAL A 333 49.74 -30.74 -27.20
CA VAL A 333 50.21 -31.88 -26.38
C VAL A 333 49.05 -32.75 -25.87
N THR A 334 47.79 -32.32 -26.01
CA THR A 334 46.66 -32.90 -25.26
C THR A 334 45.48 -33.34 -26.17
N PRO A 335 45.28 -34.65 -26.44
CA PRO A 335 44.17 -35.13 -27.27
C PRO A 335 42.81 -35.12 -26.55
N SER A 336 41.77 -34.65 -27.24
CA SER A 336 40.44 -34.36 -26.65
C SER A 336 39.61 -35.61 -26.25
N PRO A 337 38.93 -35.61 -25.08
CA PRO A 337 38.25 -36.79 -24.52
C PRO A 337 36.80 -36.99 -25.02
N SER A 338 36.54 -36.90 -26.32
CA SER A 338 35.18 -36.88 -26.89
C SER A 338 34.51 -38.26 -27.12
N PHE A 339 35.03 -39.34 -26.53
CA PHE A 339 34.70 -40.72 -26.95
C PHE A 339 33.88 -41.59 -25.97
N GLN A 340 33.60 -41.15 -24.74
CA GLN A 340 32.96 -42.01 -23.73
C GLN A 340 31.46 -41.76 -23.48
N GLN A 341 30.92 -40.58 -23.81
CA GLN A 341 29.57 -40.18 -23.39
C GLN A 341 28.45 -40.57 -24.40
N ARG A 342 28.38 -41.85 -24.81
CA ARG A 342 27.37 -42.33 -25.79
C ARG A 342 26.61 -43.62 -25.44
N HIS A 343 26.71 -44.13 -24.21
CA HIS A 343 25.89 -45.26 -23.73
C HIS A 343 25.42 -45.04 -22.29
N GLU A 344 24.24 -44.41 -22.13
CA GLU A 344 23.26 -44.64 -21.04
C GLU A 344 22.02 -43.74 -21.25
N SER A 345 21.12 -44.12 -22.17
CA SER A 345 19.88 -43.37 -22.44
C SER A 345 18.75 -44.23 -23.05
N LEU A 346 18.53 -45.43 -22.50
CA LEU A 346 17.39 -46.32 -22.79
C LEU A 346 17.10 -47.14 -21.51
N ARG A 347 15.87 -47.39 -21.02
CA ARG A 347 14.50 -46.92 -21.35
C ARG A 347 13.59 -47.14 -20.08
N PRO A 348 12.27 -46.82 -20.05
CA PRO A 348 11.57 -46.42 -18.81
C PRO A 348 10.36 -47.31 -18.38
N THR A 349 9.45 -46.74 -17.57
CA THR A 349 8.13 -47.24 -17.07
C THR A 349 8.16 -48.04 -15.75
N GLY A 350 7.10 -48.08 -14.93
CA GLY A 350 5.72 -47.58 -15.14
C GLY A 350 4.84 -47.41 -13.88
N GLN A 351 3.53 -47.29 -14.07
CA GLN A 351 2.49 -46.83 -13.12
C GLN A 351 1.97 -47.91 -12.14
N SER A 352 1.33 -47.51 -11.00
CA SER A 352 -0.06 -47.90 -10.63
C SER A 352 -0.50 -47.48 -9.19
N ARG A 353 -1.79 -47.68 -8.87
CA ARG A 353 -2.60 -47.26 -7.68
C ARG A 353 -3.92 -48.12 -7.69
N PRO A 354 -4.93 -48.07 -6.77
CA PRO A 354 -5.07 -47.67 -5.36
C PRO A 354 -5.29 -48.96 -4.47
N PRO A 355 -6.38 -49.30 -3.73
CA PRO A 355 -7.49 -48.57 -3.06
C PRO A 355 -7.97 -49.06 -1.65
N THR A 356 -8.85 -48.26 -1.01
CA THR A 356 -9.92 -48.65 0.00
C THR A 356 -9.49 -49.15 1.42
N ALA A 357 -10.28 -49.03 2.51
CA ALA A 357 -11.63 -48.45 2.75
C ALA A 357 -11.97 -48.21 4.26
N ARG A 358 -12.89 -47.22 4.53
CA ARG A 358 -13.95 -47.20 5.60
C ARG A 358 -13.53 -47.15 7.11
N THR A 359 -14.32 -46.72 8.12
CA THR A 359 -15.67 -46.08 8.29
C THR A 359 -15.87 -45.47 9.70
N SER A 360 -16.79 -44.49 9.85
CA SER A 360 -17.61 -44.13 11.08
C SER A 360 -16.92 -43.75 12.41
N SER A 361 -17.48 -43.01 13.39
CA SER A 361 -18.59 -42.01 13.57
C SER A 361 -18.39 -41.35 14.98
N SER A 362 -18.99 -40.25 15.47
CA SER A 362 -20.43 -39.94 15.72
C SER A 362 -20.59 -38.59 16.48
N GLY A 363 -21.68 -37.82 16.27
CA GLY A 363 -22.43 -36.93 17.23
C GLY A 363 -21.74 -35.80 18.07
N SER A 364 -22.46 -34.86 18.73
CA SER A 364 -23.87 -34.38 18.63
C SER A 364 -24.23 -33.16 19.54
N LEU A 365 -24.76 -32.05 18.95
CA LEU A 365 -25.80 -31.07 19.43
C LEU A 365 -25.72 -30.23 20.76
N GLY A 366 -26.37 -29.05 20.73
CA GLY A 366 -26.71 -28.11 21.86
C GLY A 366 -26.00 -26.74 21.77
N SER A 367 -26.58 -25.51 21.70
CA SER A 367 -27.89 -24.89 22.06
C SER A 367 -28.08 -24.67 23.60
N GLU A 368 -28.56 -23.52 24.14
CA GLU A 368 -29.08 -22.27 23.51
C GLU A 368 -29.06 -21.00 24.42
N SER A 369 -29.61 -19.89 23.89
CA SER A 369 -29.66 -18.47 24.34
C SER A 369 -30.49 -18.12 25.62
N THR A 370 -30.31 -16.90 26.20
CA THR A 370 -31.33 -15.80 26.35
C THR A 370 -31.25 -14.83 27.59
N ASN A 371 -31.67 -13.56 27.35
CA ASN A 371 -32.51 -12.66 28.19
C ASN A 371 -32.04 -11.76 29.39
N LEU A 372 -32.09 -10.43 29.14
CA LEU A 372 -32.90 -9.35 29.77
C LEU A 372 -32.93 -9.04 31.30
N ALA A 373 -32.62 -7.76 31.65
CA ALA A 373 -33.34 -6.83 32.57
C ALA A 373 -32.44 -5.60 32.89
N SER A 374 -32.69 -4.35 32.44
CA SER A 374 -33.70 -3.34 32.85
C SER A 374 -33.49 -2.67 34.23
N LEU A 375 -33.31 -1.34 34.27
CA LEU A 375 -33.58 -0.47 35.43
C LEU A 375 -33.79 1.00 34.96
N SER A 376 -34.51 1.80 35.76
CA SER A 376 -34.86 3.22 35.47
C SER A 376 -35.23 3.96 36.77
N LEU A 377 -34.89 5.25 36.88
CA LEU A 377 -35.72 6.25 37.60
C LEU A 377 -35.32 7.71 37.26
N ASP A 378 -36.30 8.62 37.26
CA ASP A 378 -36.17 10.07 37.06
C ASP A 378 -35.78 10.86 38.33
N SER A 379 -35.27 12.10 38.16
CA SER A 379 -35.87 13.27 38.84
C SER A 379 -35.39 14.67 38.39
N LEU A 380 -36.36 15.58 38.30
CA LEU A 380 -36.31 17.00 38.70
C LEU A 380 -35.36 17.99 37.98
N VAL A 381 -35.71 18.38 36.75
CA VAL A 381 -36.20 19.76 36.43
C VAL A 381 -37.28 19.62 35.36
N ALA A 382 -38.40 20.34 35.45
CA ALA A 382 -39.57 20.13 34.57
C ALA A 382 -39.55 21.01 33.28
N PRO A 383 -39.53 20.42 32.07
CA PRO A 383 -39.71 21.13 30.80
C PRO A 383 -41.09 20.87 30.15
N ASP A 384 -41.90 19.99 30.73
CA ASP A 384 -43.03 19.31 30.08
C ASP A 384 -44.39 19.88 30.53
N THR A 385 -44.57 21.21 30.40
CA THR A 385 -45.89 21.86 30.49
C THR A 385 -46.44 22.06 29.07
N PRO A 386 -47.34 21.19 28.55
CA PRO A 386 -47.91 21.37 27.23
C PRO A 386 -48.79 22.63 27.19
N ILE A 387 -48.68 23.42 26.13
CA ILE A 387 -49.45 24.66 26.01
C ILE A 387 -50.95 24.35 25.83
N GLN A 388 -51.74 24.57 26.88
CA GLN A 388 -53.17 24.78 26.76
C GLN A 388 -53.44 26.26 26.49
N PHE A 389 -54.03 26.56 25.34
CA PHE A 389 -54.65 27.86 25.08
C PHE A 389 -56.15 27.75 25.35
N ASP A 390 -56.74 28.73 26.05
CA ASP A 390 -58.20 28.87 26.12
C ASP A 390 -58.75 29.27 24.74
N ILE A 391 -59.41 28.33 24.07
CA ILE A 391 -60.07 28.52 22.77
C ILE A 391 -61.59 28.35 22.92
N ILE A 392 -62.19 29.07 23.88
CA ILE A 392 -63.65 29.21 23.98
C ILE A 392 -64.04 30.68 24.22
N SER A 393 -64.22 31.42 23.12
CA SER A 393 -65.40 32.28 22.96
C SER A 393 -65.49 32.76 21.50
N PRO A 394 -66.50 32.35 20.71
CA PRO A 394 -66.89 33.10 19.53
C PRO A 394 -67.54 34.41 19.99
N VAL A 395 -66.88 35.55 19.73
CA VAL A 395 -67.42 36.87 20.10
C VAL A 395 -68.76 37.08 19.39
N CYS A 396 -69.84 37.13 20.16
CA CYS A 396 -71.13 37.63 19.70
C CYS A 396 -71.11 39.16 19.77
N GLU A 397 -71.57 39.85 18.72
CA GLU A 397 -71.62 41.31 18.70
C GLU A 397 -72.90 41.82 19.38
N ASP A 398 -72.84 42.11 20.68
CA ASP A 398 -73.90 42.82 21.38
C ASP A 398 -73.99 44.27 20.90
N GLN A 399 -75.11 44.64 20.27
CA GLN A 399 -75.37 46.02 19.85
C GLN A 399 -75.71 46.93 21.05
N PRO A 400 -75.04 48.09 21.21
CA PRO A 400 -75.27 48.99 22.33
C PRO A 400 -76.51 49.88 22.13
N GLY A 401 -77.67 49.39 22.56
CA GLY A 401 -78.74 50.18 23.19
C GLY A 401 -79.55 51.20 22.37
N GLN A 402 -80.87 51.03 22.38
CA GLN A 402 -81.82 52.15 22.36
C GLN A 402 -82.53 52.26 23.71
N GLY A 403 -82.81 53.49 24.15
CA GLY A 403 -83.09 53.80 25.56
C GLY A 403 -84.55 53.65 25.99
N LYS A 404 -84.75 53.55 27.31
CA LYS A 404 -86.07 53.73 27.93
C LYS A 404 -86.48 55.21 27.91
N ALA A 405 -87.68 55.50 27.42
CA ALA A 405 -88.41 56.73 27.68
C ALA A 405 -89.85 56.39 28.13
N PHE A 406 -90.48 57.32 28.85
CA PHE A 406 -91.73 57.11 29.59
C PHE A 406 -92.99 56.99 28.69
N GLY A 407 -94.00 56.27 29.19
CA GLY A 407 -95.26 56.95 29.53
C GLY A 407 -96.58 56.46 28.89
N GLN A 408 -97.46 55.93 29.74
CA GLN A 408 -98.94 56.03 29.74
C GLN A 408 -99.78 55.72 28.48
N GLY A 409 -100.81 54.89 28.72
CA GLY A 409 -102.20 55.22 28.32
C GLY A 409 -102.80 54.41 27.19
N GLY A 410 -103.96 53.78 27.45
CA GLY A 410 -104.75 53.00 26.48
C GLY A 410 -105.25 51.70 27.09
#